data_AF-A0A9P0QVN3-F1
#
_entry.id   AF-A0A9P0QVN3-F1
#
_cell.length_a   1.000
_cell.length_b   1.000
_cell.length_c   1.000
_cell.angle_alpha   90.00
_cell.angle_beta   90.00
_cell.angle_gamma   90.00
#
_symmetry.space_group_name_H-M   'P 1'
#
loop_
_entity.id
_entity.type
_entity.pdbx_description
1 polymer ?
#
loop_
_entity_poly.entity_id
_entity_poly.type
_entity_poly.pdbx_seq_one_letter_code
_entity_poly.pdbx_strand_id
1 'polypeptide(L)'
;MNLFPSLSPAPEPSSEDTLARQSDVTVSTNATSYAEYKGFFVYVLTSITLTIWASWSLIPDSTLNYLSIYYYPDKYWSLAIPAYFLMGMLFTYIAHVLYNTEIETIPLDDIRNFVDENAVSAGCESIPFPNSSELISPPMTSSKSAEPWVWRYGSGVRDLPISITNEVLYGNE
;
A
#
# COMPACT_ATOMS: atom_id res chain seq x y z
N MET A 1 13.74 -63.52 1.97
CA MET A 1 12.72 -63.03 1.01
C MET A 1 12.18 -61.74 1.62
N ASN A 2 12.47 -60.59 1.02
CA ASN A 2 12.26 -59.27 1.65
C ASN A 2 10.77 -58.95 1.78
N LEU A 3 10.31 -58.68 3.00
CA LEU A 3 8.92 -58.45 3.40
C LEU A 3 8.61 -56.96 3.63
N PHE A 4 9.06 -56.07 2.74
CA PHE A 4 8.72 -54.64 2.83
C PHE A 4 7.82 -54.22 1.67
N PRO A 5 6.65 -53.61 1.93
CA PRO A 5 5.86 -52.97 0.89
C PRO A 5 6.68 -51.80 0.32
N SER A 6 6.78 -51.73 -1.01
CA SER A 6 7.39 -50.59 -1.68
C SER A 6 6.63 -49.33 -1.29
N LEU A 7 7.28 -48.41 -0.58
CA LEU A 7 6.74 -47.06 -0.38
C LEU A 7 6.47 -46.48 -1.77
N SER A 8 5.26 -45.93 -1.96
CA SER A 8 4.95 -45.10 -3.11
C SER A 8 6.03 -44.03 -3.27
N PRO A 9 6.48 -43.74 -4.51
CA PRO A 9 7.40 -42.64 -4.74
C PRO A 9 6.76 -41.36 -4.18
N ALA A 10 7.54 -40.56 -3.45
CA ALA A 10 7.08 -39.28 -2.94
C ALA A 10 6.50 -38.46 -4.12
N PRO A 11 5.38 -37.73 -3.93
CA PRO A 11 4.86 -36.87 -4.98
C PRO A 11 5.96 -35.91 -5.43
N GLU A 12 6.21 -35.87 -6.74
CA GLU A 12 7.16 -34.95 -7.36
C GLU A 12 6.80 -33.53 -6.92
N PRO A 13 7.78 -32.70 -6.53
CA PRO A 13 7.51 -31.35 -6.07
C PRO A 13 6.79 -30.58 -7.18
N SER A 14 5.59 -30.08 -6.87
CA SER A 14 4.85 -29.24 -7.80
C SER A 14 5.62 -27.94 -8.05
N SER A 15 5.48 -27.35 -9.23
CA SER A 15 6.09 -26.03 -9.53
C SER A 15 5.66 -24.98 -8.50
N GLU A 16 4.43 -25.07 -7.99
CA GLU A 16 3.90 -24.19 -6.96
C GLU A 16 4.66 -24.31 -5.64
N ASP A 17 5.01 -25.54 -5.20
CA ASP A 17 5.83 -25.77 -4.01
C ASP A 17 7.25 -25.19 -4.16
N THR A 18 7.79 -25.22 -5.38
CA THR A 18 9.12 -24.61 -5.64
C THR A 18 9.08 -23.09 -5.60
N LEU A 19 8.00 -22.47 -6.09
CA LEU A 19 7.78 -21.03 -6.05
C LEU A 19 7.50 -20.53 -4.63
N ALA A 20 6.69 -21.26 -3.87
CA ALA A 20 6.44 -20.97 -2.46
C ALA A 20 7.76 -20.97 -1.67
N ARG A 21 8.62 -21.96 -1.89
CA ARG A 21 9.94 -22.03 -1.23
C ARG A 21 10.88 -20.90 -1.66
N GLN A 22 10.84 -20.46 -2.91
CA GLN A 22 11.64 -19.32 -3.37
C GLN A 22 11.12 -17.97 -2.87
N SER A 23 9.81 -17.82 -2.68
CA SER A 23 9.21 -16.60 -2.15
C SER A 23 9.61 -16.35 -0.68
N ASP A 24 9.68 -17.41 0.13
CA ASP A 24 10.05 -17.31 1.54
C ASP A 24 11.57 -17.15 1.74
N VAL A 25 12.36 -17.76 0.84
CA VAL A 25 13.84 -17.67 0.87
C VAL A 25 14.36 -16.31 0.40
N THR A 26 13.63 -15.59 -0.47
CA THR A 26 14.12 -14.31 -1.04
C THR A 26 13.97 -13.11 -0.12
N VAL A 27 13.05 -13.14 0.85
CA VAL A 27 12.83 -12.00 1.78
C VAL A 27 13.83 -11.96 2.94
N SER A 28 14.44 -13.10 3.30
CA SER A 28 15.40 -13.19 4.42
C SER A 28 16.84 -13.52 4.01
N THR A 29 17.08 -14.17 2.86
CA THR A 29 18.43 -14.58 2.41
C THR A 29 19.19 -13.49 1.66
N ASN A 30 18.55 -12.36 1.31
CA ASN A 30 19.28 -11.18 0.84
C ASN A 30 19.77 -10.28 2.00
N ALA A 31 19.98 -10.86 3.19
CA ALA A 31 20.87 -10.28 4.17
C ALA A 31 22.29 -10.33 3.60
N THR A 32 22.65 -9.33 2.79
CA THR A 32 24.03 -9.14 2.35
C THR A 32 24.93 -9.27 3.57
N SER A 33 26.06 -9.99 3.48
CA SER A 33 26.97 -10.23 4.63
C SER A 33 27.41 -8.93 5.35
N TYR A 34 27.26 -7.78 4.69
CA TYR A 34 27.54 -6.45 5.22
C TYR A 34 26.40 -5.80 6.02
N ALA A 35 25.18 -6.32 5.97
CA ALA A 35 24.01 -5.74 6.62
C ALA A 35 24.17 -5.71 8.15
N GLU A 36 24.70 -6.80 8.72
CA GLU A 36 24.93 -6.94 10.17
C GLU A 36 25.92 -5.88 10.68
N TYR A 37 27.05 -5.72 10.01
CA TYR A 37 28.08 -4.75 10.40
C TYR A 37 27.63 -3.30 10.19
N LYS A 38 26.83 -3.02 9.16
CA LYS A 38 26.27 -1.68 8.93
C LYS A 38 25.32 -1.28 10.06
N GLY A 39 24.43 -2.19 10.48
CA GLY A 39 23.53 -1.96 11.59
C GLY A 39 24.27 -1.73 12.91
N PHE A 40 25.27 -2.57 13.20
CA PHE A 40 26.11 -2.42 14.38
C PHE A 40 26.88 -1.10 14.40
N PHE A 41 27.50 -0.72 13.27
CA PHE A 41 28.23 0.54 13.15
C PHE A 41 27.30 1.75 13.36
N VAL A 42 26.13 1.76 12.73
CA VAL A 42 25.14 2.84 12.88
C VAL A 42 24.63 2.89 14.32
N TYR A 43 24.42 1.75 14.98
CA TYR A 43 24.02 1.70 16.39
C TYR A 43 25.09 2.30 17.32
N VAL A 44 26.36 1.91 17.16
CA VAL A 44 27.46 2.46 17.97
C VAL A 44 27.64 3.96 17.71
N LEU A 45 27.61 4.38 16.45
CA LEU A 45 27.71 5.79 16.08
C LEU A 45 26.56 6.61 16.68
N THR A 46 25.32 6.15 16.50
CA THR A 46 24.13 6.85 17.00
C THR A 46 24.11 6.91 18.53
N SER A 47 24.47 5.83 19.22
CA SER A 47 24.52 5.80 20.68
C SER A 47 25.58 6.76 21.25
N ILE A 48 26.76 6.82 20.65
CA ILE A 48 27.82 7.77 21.05
C ILE A 48 27.36 9.20 20.77
N THR A 49 26.87 9.49 19.56
CA THR A 49 26.38 10.83 19.19
C THR A 49 25.25 11.29 20.12
N LEU A 50 24.29 10.41 20.41
CA LEU A 50 23.18 10.71 21.30
C LEU A 50 23.64 10.93 22.74
N THR A 51 24.61 10.16 23.23
CA THR A 51 25.16 10.33 24.59
C THR A 51 25.87 11.68 24.72
N ILE A 52 26.69 12.06 23.73
CA ILE A 52 27.38 13.36 23.70
C ILE A 52 26.36 14.50 23.63
N TRP A 53 25.36 14.37 22.74
CA TRP A 53 24.33 15.39 22.55
C TRP A 53 23.45 15.57 23.79
N ALA A 54 23.02 14.46 24.43
CA ALA A 54 22.25 14.49 25.66
C ALA A 54 23.06 15.07 26.82
N SER A 55 24.34 14.69 26.94
CA SER A 55 25.24 15.26 27.95
C SER A 55 25.37 16.77 27.78
N TRP A 56 25.63 17.23 26.56
CA TRP A 56 25.71 18.67 26.26
C TRP A 56 24.39 19.41 26.53
N SER A 57 23.24 18.81 26.19
CA SER A 57 21.93 19.44 26.42
C SER A 57 21.51 19.51 27.88
N LEU A 58 21.91 18.55 28.72
CA LEU A 58 21.46 18.45 30.11
C LEU A 58 22.38 19.15 31.11
N ILE A 59 23.67 19.31 30.80
CA ILE A 59 24.64 19.93 31.71
C ILE A 59 24.41 21.45 31.76
N PRO A 60 24.28 22.08 32.94
CA PRO A 60 24.10 23.53 33.07
C PRO A 60 25.37 24.33 32.71
N ASP A 61 25.20 25.60 32.30
CA ASP A 61 26.31 26.44 31.80
C ASP A 61 27.43 26.63 32.83
N SER A 62 27.05 26.72 34.12
CA SER A 62 28.01 26.85 35.23
C SER A 62 29.02 25.70 35.27
N THR A 63 28.59 24.47 34.95
CA THR A 63 29.45 23.29 34.94
C THR A 63 30.34 23.25 33.69
N LEU A 64 29.84 23.69 32.53
CA LEU A 64 30.65 23.83 31.31
C LEU A 64 31.77 24.88 31.48
N ASN A 65 31.44 26.01 32.10
CA ASN A 65 32.39 27.08 32.37
C ASN A 65 33.49 26.62 33.35
N TYR A 66 33.14 25.79 34.34
CA TYR A 66 34.13 25.16 35.23
C TYR A 66 35.08 24.22 34.48
N LEU A 67 34.59 23.53 33.45
CA LEU A 67 35.38 22.66 32.57
C LEU A 67 36.22 23.46 31.53
N SER A 68 36.22 24.80 31.61
CA SER A 68 36.89 25.72 30.69
C SER A 68 36.40 25.65 29.24
N ILE A 69 35.14 25.25 29.02
CA ILE A 69 34.50 25.21 27.70
C ILE A 69 33.60 26.44 27.54
N TYR A 70 34.10 27.46 26.85
CA TYR A 70 33.40 28.74 26.68
C TYR A 70 32.75 28.92 25.30
N TYR A 71 33.11 28.10 24.32
CA TYR A 71 32.62 28.23 22.94
C TYR A 71 31.80 26.99 22.54
N TYR A 72 30.48 27.13 22.62
CA TYR A 72 29.51 26.15 22.14
C TYR A 72 28.30 26.91 21.55
N PRO A 73 27.55 26.30 20.60
CA PRO A 73 26.36 26.94 20.03
C PRO A 73 25.29 27.16 21.10
N ASP A 74 24.34 28.05 20.84
CA ASP A 74 23.21 28.28 21.76
C ASP A 74 22.48 26.95 22.07
N LYS A 75 22.17 26.71 23.35
CA LYS A 75 21.42 25.53 23.81
C LYS A 75 20.02 25.43 23.22
N TYR A 76 19.47 26.53 22.72
CA TYR A 76 18.22 26.50 21.95
C TYR A 76 18.22 25.44 20.84
N TRP A 77 19.39 25.16 20.24
CA TRP A 77 19.52 24.13 19.21
C TRP A 77 19.18 22.71 19.68
N SER A 78 19.33 22.41 20.97
CA SER A 78 18.92 21.09 21.50
C SER A 78 17.40 20.89 21.48
N LEU A 79 16.62 21.97 21.51
CA LEU A 79 15.17 21.92 21.36
C LEU A 79 14.77 22.03 19.88
N ALA A 80 15.44 22.91 19.13
CA ALA A 80 15.10 23.18 17.75
C ALA A 80 15.22 21.92 16.87
N ILE A 81 16.33 21.17 16.97
CA ILE A 81 16.58 20.01 16.10
C ILE A 81 15.47 18.94 16.26
N PRO A 82 15.13 18.46 17.48
CA PRO A 82 14.02 17.52 17.66
C PRO A 82 12.66 18.08 17.21
N ALA A 83 12.39 19.37 17.47
CA ALA A 83 11.13 19.99 17.06
C ALA A 83 10.97 20.03 15.53
N TYR A 84 12.02 20.42 14.80
CA TYR A 84 12.01 20.39 13.34
C TYR A 84 11.92 18.97 12.80
N PHE A 85 12.56 17.99 13.44
CA PHE A 85 12.45 16.58 13.04
C PHE A 85 11.01 16.07 13.17
N LEU A 86 10.33 16.34 14.29
CA LEU A 86 8.93 15.97 14.50
C LEU A 86 8.00 16.66 13.47
N MET A 87 8.21 17.94 13.21
CA MET A 87 7.42 18.67 12.19
C MET A 87 7.70 18.16 10.77
N GLY A 88 8.95 17.81 10.46
CA GLY A 88 9.33 17.20 9.18
C GLY A 88 8.71 15.82 8.99
N MET A 89 8.64 15.00 10.05
CA MET A 89 7.97 13.71 10.05
C MET A 89 6.47 13.86 9.79
N LEU A 90 5.80 14.80 10.48
CA LEU A 90 4.39 15.13 10.24
C LEU A 90 4.15 15.57 8.78
N PHE A 91 4.99 16.47 8.26
CA PHE A 91 4.88 16.94 6.88
C PHE A 91 5.07 15.79 5.88
N THR A 92 6.00 14.87 6.16
CA THR A 92 6.22 13.68 5.33
C THR A 92 4.99 12.78 5.30
N TYR A 93 4.31 12.56 6.44
CA TYR A 93 3.09 11.76 6.46
C TYR A 93 1.94 12.41 5.67
N ILE A 94 1.74 13.71 5.86
CA ILE A 94 0.72 14.45 5.12
C ILE A 94 1.03 14.38 3.63
N ALA A 95 2.27 14.69 3.22
CA ALA A 95 2.70 14.60 1.84
C ALA A 95 2.51 13.19 1.26
N HIS A 96 2.81 12.14 2.03
CA HIS A 96 2.60 10.76 1.60
C HIS A 96 1.12 10.47 1.37
N VAL A 97 0.22 10.88 2.26
CA VAL A 97 -1.23 10.71 2.08
C VAL A 97 -1.74 11.49 0.87
N LEU A 98 -1.34 12.74 0.71
CA LEU A 98 -1.72 13.57 -0.43
C LEU A 98 -1.23 12.96 -1.75
N TYR A 99 0.03 12.53 -1.79
CA TYR A 99 0.62 11.89 -2.98
C TYR A 99 -0.17 10.63 -3.37
N ASN A 100 -0.50 9.76 -2.41
CA ASN A 100 -1.30 8.57 -2.69
C ASN A 100 -2.72 8.92 -3.16
N THR A 101 -3.31 9.99 -2.61
CA THR A 101 -4.69 10.41 -2.94
C THR A 101 -4.80 11.07 -4.31
N GLU A 102 -3.80 11.84 -4.73
CA GLU A 102 -3.86 12.60 -5.99
C GLU A 102 -3.23 11.89 -7.19
N ILE A 103 -2.17 11.11 -6.97
CA ILE A 103 -1.35 10.57 -8.07
C ILE A 103 -1.59 9.07 -8.24
N GLU A 104 -1.58 8.29 -7.15
CA GLU A 104 -1.67 6.83 -7.23
C GLU A 104 -3.10 6.30 -7.27
N THR A 105 -4.05 7.03 -6.68
CA THR A 105 -5.46 6.62 -6.63
C THR A 105 -6.32 7.37 -7.63
N ILE A 106 -7.36 6.69 -8.10
CA ILE A 106 -8.37 7.26 -8.99
C ILE A 106 -9.22 8.24 -8.17
N PRO A 107 -9.67 9.39 -8.73
CA PRO A 107 -10.55 10.31 -8.01
C PRO A 107 -11.77 9.59 -7.42
N LEU A 108 -12.18 9.97 -6.20
CA LEU A 108 -13.22 9.26 -5.43
C LEU A 108 -14.59 9.20 -6.13
N ASP A 109 -14.85 10.11 -7.06
CA ASP A 109 -16.10 10.19 -7.83
C ASP A 109 -16.13 9.27 -9.06
N ASP A 110 -15.05 8.53 -9.30
CA ASP A 110 -14.95 7.62 -10.44
C ASP A 110 -15.50 6.23 -10.10
N ILE A 111 -16.35 5.71 -10.98
CA ILE A 111 -16.92 4.37 -10.85
C ILE A 111 -15.87 3.25 -10.92
N ARG A 112 -14.69 3.51 -11.49
CA ARG A 112 -13.57 2.57 -11.49
C ARG A 112 -13.12 2.18 -10.08
N ASN A 113 -13.45 2.96 -9.05
CA ASN A 113 -13.21 2.56 -7.66
C ASN A 113 -14.03 1.33 -7.23
N PHE A 114 -15.12 1.00 -7.93
CA PHE A 114 -16.03 -0.10 -7.61
C PHE A 114 -16.02 -1.24 -8.64
N VAL A 115 -15.29 -1.10 -9.74
CA VAL A 115 -15.29 -2.06 -10.86
C VAL A 115 -13.87 -2.60 -11.03
N ASP A 116 -13.70 -3.91 -10.85
CA ASP A 116 -12.44 -4.61 -11.10
C ASP A 116 -12.39 -5.22 -12.51
N GLU A 117 -11.28 -5.89 -12.87
CA GLU A 117 -11.10 -6.54 -14.17
C GLU A 117 -12.14 -7.65 -14.43
N ASN A 118 -12.69 -8.23 -13.37
CA ASN A 118 -13.64 -9.34 -13.41
C ASN A 118 -15.10 -8.88 -13.23
N ALA A 119 -15.35 -7.58 -13.09
CA ALA A 119 -16.66 -7.04 -12.85
C ALA A 119 -17.53 -7.17 -14.11
N VAL A 120 -18.58 -7.97 -14.00
CA VAL A 120 -19.57 -8.15 -15.06
C VAL A 120 -20.71 -7.15 -14.83
N SER A 121 -20.78 -6.11 -15.66
CA SER A 121 -21.91 -5.20 -15.68
C SER A 121 -23.09 -5.81 -16.45
N ALA A 122 -24.30 -5.71 -15.89
CA ALA A 122 -25.51 -6.14 -16.58
C ALA A 122 -25.70 -5.29 -17.87
N GLY A 123 -25.75 -5.96 -19.03
CA GLY A 123 -25.71 -5.32 -20.35
C GLY A 123 -24.43 -5.61 -21.14
N CYS A 124 -23.38 -6.10 -20.49
CA CYS A 124 -22.22 -6.73 -21.14
C CYS A 124 -22.52 -8.23 -21.41
N GLU A 125 -23.72 -8.53 -21.90
CA GLU A 125 -23.88 -9.77 -22.66
C GLU A 125 -23.26 -9.47 -24.02
N SER A 126 -22.36 -10.34 -24.51
CA SER A 126 -21.76 -10.18 -25.83
C SER A 126 -22.87 -10.14 -26.87
N ILE A 127 -23.36 -8.95 -27.21
CA ILE A 127 -24.32 -8.75 -28.29
C ILE A 127 -23.66 -9.39 -29.51
N PRO A 128 -24.24 -10.44 -30.11
CA PRO A 128 -23.70 -11.00 -31.34
C PRO A 128 -23.58 -9.86 -32.35
N PHE A 129 -22.35 -9.49 -32.69
CA PHE A 129 -22.03 -8.38 -33.58
C PHE A 129 -22.92 -8.44 -34.83
N PRO A 130 -23.80 -7.46 -35.08
CA PRO A 130 -24.36 -7.30 -36.41
C PRO A 130 -23.24 -6.79 -37.33
N ASN A 131 -22.85 -7.65 -38.29
CA ASN A 131 -22.16 -7.34 -39.54
C ASN A 131 -21.35 -6.01 -39.62
N SER A 132 -20.20 -6.00 -38.93
CA SER A 132 -18.86 -5.48 -39.29
C SER A 132 -18.66 -4.28 -40.24
N SER A 133 -19.63 -3.41 -40.49
CA SER A 133 -19.49 -2.35 -41.50
C SER A 133 -19.68 -0.91 -41.01
N GLU A 134 -20.08 -0.67 -39.75
CA GLU A 134 -20.40 0.69 -39.29
C GLU A 134 -19.84 1.12 -37.91
N LEU A 135 -18.73 0.56 -37.44
CA LEU A 135 -18.10 1.06 -36.20
C LEU A 135 -16.62 1.35 -36.40
N ILE A 136 -16.35 2.55 -36.95
CA ILE A 136 -15.10 3.27 -36.71
C ILE A 136 -15.21 3.85 -35.30
N SER A 137 -14.85 3.07 -34.29
CA SER A 137 -14.54 3.58 -32.96
C SER A 137 -13.45 2.72 -32.33
N PRO A 138 -12.42 3.34 -31.72
CA PRO A 138 -11.27 2.62 -31.18
C PRO A 138 -11.72 1.64 -30.08
N PRO A 139 -10.92 0.59 -29.77
CA PRO A 139 -11.20 -0.32 -28.67
C PRO A 139 -11.15 0.49 -27.37
N MET A 140 -12.33 0.91 -26.93
CA MET A 140 -12.51 1.84 -25.84
C MET A 140 -12.50 1.02 -24.55
N THR A 141 -11.56 1.31 -23.65
CA THR A 141 -11.38 0.63 -22.37
C THR A 141 -12.74 0.48 -21.66
N SER A 142 -13.06 -0.77 -21.26
CA SER A 142 -14.35 -1.23 -20.72
C SER A 142 -15.04 -0.23 -19.77
N SER A 143 -14.25 0.45 -18.94
CA SER A 143 -14.74 1.45 -18.00
C SER A 143 -15.40 2.70 -18.63
N LYS A 144 -14.87 3.27 -19.71
CA LYS A 144 -15.41 4.53 -20.29
C LYS A 144 -16.73 4.33 -21.03
N SER A 145 -17.02 3.10 -21.43
CA SER A 145 -18.27 2.74 -22.12
C SER A 145 -19.44 2.57 -21.16
N ALA A 146 -19.17 2.33 -19.87
CA ALA A 146 -20.19 2.02 -18.86
C ALA A 146 -20.85 3.25 -18.22
N GLU A 147 -20.21 4.44 -18.25
CA GLU A 147 -20.70 5.65 -17.59
C GLU A 147 -22.17 6.05 -17.91
N PRO A 148 -22.66 6.02 -19.17
CA PRO A 148 -24.05 6.36 -19.45
C PRO A 148 -25.07 5.31 -18.99
N TRP A 149 -24.64 4.07 -18.69
CA TRP A 149 -25.52 2.95 -18.35
C TRP A 149 -25.64 2.70 -16.85
N VAL A 150 -24.64 3.15 -16.08
CA VAL A 150 -24.57 3.03 -14.62
C VAL A 150 -25.75 3.68 -13.91
N TRP A 151 -26.23 4.82 -14.42
CA TRP A 151 -27.37 5.54 -13.85
C TRP A 151 -28.73 5.04 -14.37
N ARG A 152 -28.74 4.20 -15.42
CA ARG A 152 -29.94 3.67 -16.05
C ARG A 152 -30.29 2.25 -15.63
N TYR A 153 -29.30 1.47 -15.20
CA TYR A 153 -29.50 0.12 -14.69
C TYR A 153 -29.30 0.10 -13.18
N GLY A 154 -30.42 0.04 -12.44
CA GLY A 154 -30.44 -0.23 -11.00
C GLY A 154 -30.00 -1.66 -10.68
N SER A 155 -28.74 -2.01 -10.93
CA SER A 155 -28.14 -3.24 -10.40
C SER A 155 -26.72 -3.02 -9.82
N GLY A 156 -26.43 -1.80 -9.37
CA GLY A 156 -25.58 -1.58 -8.19
C GLY A 156 -26.53 -1.33 -7.02
N VAL A 157 -26.74 -2.32 -6.16
CA VAL A 157 -27.82 -2.33 -5.16
C VAL A 157 -27.59 -1.25 -4.10
N ARG A 158 -28.07 -0.04 -4.39
CA ARG A 158 -28.87 0.73 -3.44
C ARG A 158 -30.29 0.23 -3.57
N ASP A 159 -30.93 0.01 -2.43
CA ASP A 159 -32.29 -0.50 -2.33
C ASP A 159 -33.21 0.14 -3.38
N LEU A 160 -33.92 -0.70 -4.13
CA LEU A 160 -34.98 -0.25 -5.02
C LEU A 160 -35.93 0.64 -4.21
N PRO A 161 -36.32 1.82 -4.70
CA PRO A 161 -37.31 2.65 -4.04
C PRO A 161 -38.53 1.78 -3.74
N ILE A 162 -39.00 1.80 -2.49
CA ILE A 162 -40.04 0.86 -2.02
C ILE A 162 -41.33 0.94 -2.85
N SER A 163 -41.56 2.04 -3.57
CA SER A 163 -42.69 2.17 -4.50
C SER A 163 -42.57 1.24 -5.70
N ILE A 164 -41.37 1.07 -6.28
CA ILE A 164 -41.13 0.15 -7.41
C ILE A 164 -41.26 -1.30 -6.94
N THR A 165 -40.73 -1.61 -5.76
CA THR A 165 -40.89 -2.94 -5.16
C THR A 165 -42.35 -3.26 -4.88
N ASN A 166 -43.13 -2.31 -4.35
CA ASN A 166 -44.57 -2.49 -4.13
C ASN A 166 -45.36 -2.64 -5.44
N GLU A 167 -45.00 -1.89 -6.48
CA GLU A 167 -45.66 -2.01 -7.78
C GLU A 167 -45.41 -3.38 -8.43
N VAL A 168 -44.20 -3.93 -8.32
CA VAL A 168 -43.90 -5.26 -8.86
C VAL A 168 -44.52 -6.38 -8.01
N LEU A 169 -44.48 -6.26 -6.67
CA LEU A 169 -45.00 -7.30 -5.78
C LEU A 169 -46.52 -7.30 -5.67
N TYR A 170 -47.15 -6.13 -5.68
CA TYR A 170 -48.58 -5.96 -5.40
C TYR A 170 -49.37 -5.31 -6.55
N GLY A 171 -48.74 -4.90 -7.65
CA GLY A 171 -49.42 -4.22 -8.76
C GLY A 171 -50.20 -5.16 -9.69
N ASN A 172 -50.08 -6.47 -9.53
CA ASN A 172 -50.84 -7.48 -10.28
C ASN A 172 -52.03 -8.05 -9.50
N GLU A 173 -52.40 -7.41 -8.39
CA GLU A 173 -53.62 -7.70 -7.62
C GLU A 173 -54.72 -6.67 -7.90
#